data_AF-A0A3M1AFC1-F1
#
_entry.id   AF-A0A3M1AFC1-F1
#
_cell.length_a   1.000
_cell.length_b   1.000
_cell.length_c   1.000
_cell.angle_alpha   90.00
_cell.angle_beta   90.00
_cell.angle_gamma   90.00
#
_symmetry.space_group_name_H-M   'P 1'
#
loop_
_entity.id
_entity.type
_entity.pdbx_description
1 polymer ?
#
loop_
_entity_poly.entity_id
_entity_poly.type
_entity_poly.pdbx_seq_one_letter_code
_entity_poly.pdbx_strand_id
1 'polypeptide(L)'
;ACARTSATGRGVRSPRPGQTITAFSTIRAYARDALSGFDSEESLELFLDGQKVIAEYDPEVHEILYKPRKPMTAGRHVLLFRATDRNGNVATVEREFFVQ
;
A
#
# COMPACT_ATOMS: atom_id res chain seq x y z
N ALA A 1 -21.42 -16.24 21.12
CA ALA A 1 -20.01 -15.82 21.16
C ALA A 1 -19.70 -15.09 19.87
N CYS A 2 -19.74 -13.75 19.89
CA CYS A 2 -19.51 -12.93 18.70
C CYS A 2 -18.00 -12.84 18.46
N ALA A 3 -17.54 -13.20 17.27
CA ALA A 3 -16.14 -13.18 16.91
C ALA A 3 -15.57 -11.78 17.17
N ARG A 4 -14.60 -11.69 18.07
CA ARG A 4 -13.72 -10.52 18.17
C ARG A 4 -12.87 -10.51 16.91
N THR A 5 -13.33 -9.82 15.87
CA THR A 5 -12.51 -9.49 14.72
C THR A 5 -11.43 -8.55 15.22
N SER A 6 -10.26 -9.09 15.55
CA SER A 6 -9.04 -8.30 15.68
C SER A 6 -8.84 -7.59 14.34
N ALA A 7 -9.22 -6.31 14.25
CA ALA A 7 -9.29 -5.56 13.00
C ALA A 7 -7.89 -5.10 12.56
N THR A 8 -6.96 -6.04 12.43
CA THR A 8 -5.70 -5.84 11.70
C THR A 8 -6.05 -5.95 10.21
N GLY A 9 -6.01 -4.84 9.48
CA GLY A 9 -6.46 -4.75 8.10
C GLY A 9 -5.46 -4.00 7.23
N ARG A 10 -5.01 -4.60 6.13
CA ARG A 10 -4.02 -4.03 5.21
C ARG A 10 -4.48 -4.19 3.77
N GLY A 11 -4.24 -3.18 2.94
CA GLY A 11 -4.62 -3.24 1.54
C GLY A 11 -4.35 -1.98 0.75
N VAL A 12 -4.69 -2.03 -0.53
CA VAL A 12 -4.60 -0.88 -1.45
C VAL A 12 -6.01 -0.33 -1.63
N ARG A 13 -6.21 0.97 -1.36
CA ARG A 13 -7.47 1.68 -1.59
C ARG A 13 -7.61 2.11 -3.04
N SER A 14 -6.52 2.58 -3.62
CA SER A 14 -6.45 3.08 -4.99
C SER A 14 -5.05 2.82 -5.55
N PRO A 15 -4.91 2.26 -6.76
CA PRO A 15 -5.97 1.83 -7.66
C PRO A 15 -6.71 0.56 -7.18
N ARG A 16 -7.96 0.40 -7.61
CA ARG A 16 -8.70 -0.86 -7.47
C ARG A 16 -8.07 -1.93 -8.39
N PRO A 17 -8.26 -3.23 -8.10
CA PRO A 17 -7.82 -4.29 -9.02
C PRO A 17 -8.33 -4.04 -10.44
N GLY A 18 -7.41 -3.96 -11.41
CA GLY A 18 -7.72 -3.73 -12.82
C GLY A 18 -8.18 -2.31 -13.16
N GLN A 19 -8.10 -1.35 -12.24
CA GLN A 19 -8.50 0.03 -12.51
C GLN A 19 -7.55 0.70 -13.49
N THR A 20 -8.10 1.47 -14.42
CA THR A 20 -7.32 2.40 -15.23
C THR A 20 -7.22 3.76 -14.54
N ILE A 21 -6.00 4.27 -14.39
CA ILE A 21 -5.70 5.59 -13.81
C ILE A 21 -4.89 6.43 -14.81
N THR A 22 -4.83 7.74 -14.58
CA THR A 22 -3.98 8.63 -15.38
C THR A 22 -2.55 8.63 -14.85
N ALA A 23 -1.57 9.01 -15.69
CA ALA A 23 -0.14 8.96 -15.40
C ALA A 23 0.32 9.70 -14.11
N PHE A 24 -0.47 10.62 -13.56
CA PHE A 24 -0.17 11.37 -12.33
C PHE A 24 -1.10 11.04 -11.15
N SER A 25 -1.84 9.94 -11.26
CA SER A 25 -2.78 9.54 -10.22
C SER A 25 -2.06 9.16 -8.92
N THR A 26 -2.64 9.57 -7.79
CA THR A 26 -2.12 9.21 -6.47
C THR A 26 -2.49 7.77 -6.13
N ILE A 27 -1.50 6.99 -5.75
CA ILE A 27 -1.67 5.63 -5.24
C ILE A 27 -1.88 5.72 -3.72
N ARG A 28 -2.89 5.01 -3.22
CA ARG A 28 -3.27 4.99 -1.81
C ARG A 28 -3.31 3.55 -1.30
N ALA A 29 -2.50 3.26 -0.30
CA ALA A 29 -2.54 2.02 0.46
C ALA A 29 -2.85 2.32 1.93
N TYR A 30 -3.22 1.30 2.70
CA TYR A 30 -3.48 1.43 4.12
C TYR A 30 -2.98 0.19 4.86
N ALA A 31 -2.53 0.42 6.09
CA ALA A 31 -2.13 -0.63 7.00
C ALA A 31 -2.60 -0.25 8.40
N ARG A 32 -3.67 -0.90 8.88
CA ARG A 32 -4.17 -0.77 10.25
C ARG A 32 -3.72 -1.98 11.06
N ASP A 33 -3.15 -1.73 12.22
CA ASP A 33 -2.96 -2.72 13.26
C ASP A 33 -3.67 -2.28 14.53
N ALA A 34 -4.24 -3.23 15.27
CA ALA A 34 -5.06 -2.98 16.44
C ALA A 34 -4.29 -3.08 17.77
N LEU A 35 -3.03 -3.52 17.78
CA LEU A 35 -2.39 -3.99 19.01
C LEU A 35 -0.98 -3.48 19.25
N SER A 36 -0.18 -3.18 18.24
CA SER A 36 1.21 -2.77 18.45
C SER A 36 1.68 -1.98 17.23
N GLY A 37 1.68 -0.65 17.35
CA GLY A 37 2.01 0.25 16.24
C GLY A 37 3.15 -0.25 15.37
N PHE A 38 2.96 -0.20 14.05
CA PHE A 38 4.03 -0.32 13.07
C PHE A 38 5.12 0.66 13.51
N ASP A 39 6.23 0.15 14.04
CA ASP A 39 7.14 0.97 14.86
C ASP A 39 7.93 1.98 14.02
N SER A 40 7.92 1.86 12.71
CA SER A 40 8.67 2.73 11.81
C SER A 40 8.15 2.61 10.38
N GLU A 41 8.24 3.71 9.63
CA GLU A 41 8.02 3.75 8.17
C GLU A 41 8.89 2.70 7.44
N GLU A 42 10.00 2.26 8.04
CA GLU A 42 10.88 1.21 7.53
C GLU A 42 10.22 -0.18 7.41
N SER A 43 9.16 -0.43 8.18
CA SER A 43 8.37 -1.68 8.12
C SER A 43 7.40 -1.73 6.94
N LEU A 44 7.14 -0.59 6.29
CA LEU A 44 6.16 -0.41 5.22
C LEU A 44 6.89 -0.14 3.91
N GLU A 45 6.90 -1.13 3.03
CA GLU A 45 7.56 -1.04 1.74
C GLU A 45 6.51 -1.03 0.62
N LEU A 46 6.62 -0.06 -0.28
CA LEU A 46 5.80 0.01 -1.49
C LEU A 46 6.70 -0.18 -2.71
N PHE A 47 6.29 -1.07 -3.59
CA PHE A 47 6.97 -1.36 -4.85
C PHE A 47 6.00 -1.11 -6.00
N LEU A 48 6.48 -0.44 -7.04
CA LEU A 48 5.78 -0.24 -8.29
C LEU A 48 6.61 -0.88 -9.41
N ASP A 49 6.03 -1.86 -10.10
CA ASP A 49 6.70 -2.67 -11.13
C ASP A 49 8.00 -3.29 -10.65
N GLY A 50 8.03 -3.70 -9.38
CA GLY A 50 9.21 -4.26 -8.72
C GLY A 50 10.24 -3.22 -8.23
N GLN A 51 10.04 -1.92 -8.50
CA GLN A 51 10.90 -0.86 -7.99
C GLN A 51 10.37 -0.30 -6.67
N LYS A 52 11.21 -0.27 -5.62
CA LYS A 52 10.84 0.36 -4.34
C LYS A 52 10.62 1.85 -4.55
N VAL A 53 9.47 2.36 -4.13
CA VAL A 53 9.10 3.77 -4.20
C VAL A 53 9.04 4.40 -2.82
N ILE A 54 9.29 5.70 -2.74
CA ILE A 54 9.17 6.48 -1.50
C ILE A 54 7.74 7.01 -1.43
N ALA A 55 6.98 6.52 -0.45
CA ALA A 55 5.62 6.94 -0.18
C ALA A 55 5.55 7.66 1.18
N GLU A 56 4.57 8.53 1.34
CA GLU A 56 4.28 9.23 2.60
C GLU A 56 3.35 8.34 3.45
N TYR A 57 3.69 8.09 4.71
CA TYR A 57 2.81 7.38 5.64
C TYR A 57 2.21 8.37 6.64
N ASP A 58 0.88 8.38 6.73
CA ASP A 58 0.13 9.15 7.72
C ASP A 58 -0.26 8.22 8.89
N PRO A 59 0.39 8.35 10.05
CA PRO A 59 0.11 7.52 11.22
C PRO A 59 -1.23 7.84 11.90
N GLU A 60 -1.83 9.02 11.65
CA GLU A 60 -3.12 9.39 12.25
C GLU A 60 -4.28 8.66 11.58
N VAL A 61 -4.26 8.56 10.25
CA VAL A 61 -5.30 7.86 9.48
C VAL A 61 -4.90 6.45 9.02
N HIS A 62 -3.64 6.06 9.25
CA HIS A 62 -3.03 4.81 8.81
C HIS A 62 -3.08 4.62 7.29
N GLU A 63 -2.76 5.68 6.55
CA GLU A 63 -2.79 5.72 5.08
C GLU A 63 -1.39 5.96 4.52
N ILE A 64 -1.09 5.32 3.40
CA ILE A 64 0.16 5.44 2.66
C ILE A 64 -0.19 6.09 1.32
N LEU A 65 0.41 7.25 1.05
CA LEU A 65 0.19 8.02 -0.16
C LEU A 65 1.45 8.05 -0.99
N TYR A 66 1.35 7.57 -2.22
CA TYR A 66 2.41 7.67 -3.21
C TYR A 66 1.99 8.58 -4.36
N LYS A 67 2.77 9.64 -4.58
CA LYS A 67 2.61 10.59 -5.67
C LYS A 67 3.80 10.43 -6.63
N PRO A 68 3.58 9.90 -7.85
CA PRO A 68 4.64 9.81 -8.85
C PRO A 68 5.21 11.20 -9.18
N ARG A 69 6.53 11.38 -9.06
CA ARG A 69 7.21 12.63 -9.47
C ARG A 69 7.33 12.77 -10.99
N LYS A 70 7.27 11.64 -11.69
CA LYS A 70 7.30 11.54 -13.15
C LYS A 70 6.03 10.83 -13.60
N PRO A 71 5.52 11.15 -14.81
CA PRO A 71 4.38 10.44 -15.36
C PRO A 71 4.71 8.95 -15.45
N MET A 72 3.77 8.12 -14.98
CA MET A 72 3.82 6.68 -15.22
C MET A 72 3.65 6.40 -16.71
N THR A 73 4.35 5.38 -17.22
CA THR A 73 4.18 4.94 -18.61
C THR A 73 2.77 4.42 -18.83
N ALA A 74 2.20 4.60 -20.02
CA ALA A 74 0.95 3.93 -20.33
C ALA A 74 1.17 2.40 -20.39
N GLY A 75 0.22 1.63 -19.86
CA GLY A 75 0.30 0.18 -19.85
C GLY A 75 -0.12 -0.45 -18.52
N ARG A 76 0.26 -1.72 -18.34
CA ARG A 76 -0.05 -2.50 -17.15
C ARG A 76 1.01 -2.28 -16.09
N HIS A 77 0.57 -2.01 -14.88
CA HIS A 77 1.41 -1.78 -13.71
C HIS A 77 1.03 -2.71 -12.57
N VAL A 78 2.03 -3.10 -11.78
CA VAL A 78 1.84 -3.94 -10.60
C VAL A 78 2.35 -3.21 -9.37
N LEU A 79 1.44 -2.94 -8.44
CA LEU A 79 1.75 -2.41 -7.13
C LEU A 79 1.90 -3.57 -6.14
N LEU A 80 3.02 -3.62 -5.44
CA LEU A 80 3.23 -4.57 -4.37
C LEU A 80 3.46 -3.79 -3.07
N PHE A 81 2.59 -4.00 -2.10
CA PHE A 81 2.70 -3.44 -0.77
C PHE A 81 3.12 -4.53 0.20
N ARG A 82 4.21 -4.28 0.93
CA ARG A 82 4.76 -5.21 1.91
C ARG A 82 4.81 -4.54 3.27
N ALA A 83 4.25 -5.20 4.27
CA ALA A 83 4.28 -4.76 5.66
C ALA A 83 4.92 -5.85 6.52
N THR A 84 5.89 -5.48 7.34
CA THR A 84 6.57 -6.40 8.27
C THR A 84 6.29 -5.94 9.70
N ASP A 85 5.71 -6.81 10.53
CA ASP A 85 5.49 -6.50 11.94
C ASP A 85 6.75 -6.70 12.81
N ARG A 86 6.68 -6.30 14.08
CA ARG A 86 7.79 -6.43 15.04
C ARG A 86 8.19 -7.88 15.33
N ASN A 87 7.26 -8.81 15.15
CA ASN A 87 7.50 -10.24 15.35
C ASN A 87 8.08 -10.91 14.09
N GLY A 88 8.31 -10.14 13.02
CA GLY A 88 8.84 -10.64 11.74
C GLY A 88 7.76 -11.25 10.84
N ASN A 89 6.47 -11.11 11.16
CA ASN A 89 5.42 -11.52 10.24
C ASN A 89 5.40 -10.56 9.05
N VAL A 90 5.72 -11.12 7.88
CA VAL A 90 5.69 -10.41 6.62
C VAL A 90 4.34 -10.63 5.96
N ALA A 91 3.76 -9.55 5.49
CA ALA A 91 2.55 -9.57 4.72
C ALA A 91 2.70 -8.81 3.41
N THR A 92 2.20 -9.41 2.33
CA THR A 92 2.30 -8.83 0.99
C THR A 92 0.91 -8.73 0.37
N VAL A 93 0.64 -7.59 -0.25
CA VAL A 93 -0.58 -7.30 -1.00
C VAL A 93 -0.18 -6.85 -2.39
N GLU A 94 -0.64 -7.57 -3.41
CA GLU A 94 -0.42 -7.21 -4.81
C GLU A 94 -1.68 -6.62 -5.43
N ARG A 95 -1.48 -5.61 -6.29
CA ARG A 95 -2.52 -4.99 -7.09
C ARG A 95 -2.04 -4.67 -8.48
N GLU A 96 -2.73 -5.24 -9.45
CA GLU A 96 -2.62 -4.86 -10.85
C GLU A 96 -3.55 -3.68 -11.16
N PHE A 97 -3.06 -2.76 -11.98
CA PHE A 97 -3.80 -1.63 -12.53
C PHE A 97 -3.23 -1.22 -13.89
N PHE A 98 -3.94 -0.34 -14.60
CA PHE A 98 -3.55 0.17 -15.91
C PHE A 98 -3.36 1.69 -15.87
N VAL A 99 -2.42 2.19 -16.67
CA VAL A 99 -2.20 3.63 -16.87
C VAL A 99 -2.50 3.97 -18.32
N GLN A 100 -3.23 5.06 -18.54
CA GLN A 100 -3.57 5.63 -19.84
C GLN A 100 -3.30 7.14 -19.89
#